data_AF-L0GRD9-F1
#
_entry.id   AF-L0GRD9-F1
#
_cell.length_a   1.000
_cell.length_b   1.000
_cell.length_c   1.000
_cell.angle_alpha   90.00
_cell.angle_beta   90.00
_cell.angle_gamma   90.00
#
_symmetry.space_group_name_H-M   'P 1'
#
loop_
_entity.id
_entity.type
_entity.pdbx_description
1 polymer ?
#
loop_
_entity_poly.entity_id
_entity_poly.type
_entity_poly.pdbx_seq_one_letter_code
_entity_poly.pdbx_strand_id
1 'polypeptide(L)'
;MSRQASGLKAWLVQRVTALYLAVFSIYLLVHFLVAPPADYGAWRAWVAQPLVSLGLLVTVPVLLAHAWVGLRDILMDYVKSLGLRVGLLSAAAFVFLAAGLWALRSIILVGLQG
;
A
#
# COMPACT_ATOMS: atom_id res chain seq x y z
N MET A 1 19.51 3.74 19.62
CA MET A 1 19.69 2.85 18.44
C MET A 1 20.60 3.54 17.44
N SER A 2 21.57 2.85 16.84
CA SER A 2 22.50 3.48 15.88
C SER A 2 21.77 3.85 14.57
N ARG A 3 22.20 4.94 13.91
CA ARG A 3 21.63 5.38 12.61
C ARG A 3 21.73 4.29 11.54
N GLN A 4 22.79 3.49 11.56
CA GLN A 4 23.01 2.36 10.65
C GLN A 4 21.96 1.26 10.82
N ALA A 5 21.61 0.90 12.06
CA ALA A 5 20.56 -0.08 12.31
C ALA A 5 19.17 0.40 11.85
N SER A 6 18.92 1.72 11.91
CA SER A 6 17.70 2.32 11.36
C SER A 6 17.68 2.27 9.82
N GLY A 7 18.81 2.56 9.18
CA GLY A 7 18.96 2.52 7.72
C GLY A 7 18.76 1.11 7.13
N LEU A 8 19.39 0.09 7.73
CA LEU A 8 19.23 -1.30 7.27
C LEU A 8 17.77 -1.77 7.35
N LYS A 9 17.05 -1.42 8.43
CA LYS A 9 15.63 -1.73 8.57
C LYS A 9 14.79 -1.07 7.47
N ALA A 10 15.00 0.21 7.22
CA ALA A 10 14.28 0.94 6.17
C ALA A 10 14.54 0.34 4.78
N TRP A 11 15.80 0.01 4.48
CA TRP A 11 16.17 -0.66 3.24
C TRP A 11 15.49 -2.03 3.09
N LEU A 12 15.46 -2.84 4.15
CA LEU A 12 14.84 -4.16 4.11
C LEU A 12 13.33 -4.06 3.87
N VAL A 13 12.66 -3.13 4.57
CA VAL A 13 11.23 -2.85 4.35
C VAL A 13 10.99 -2.48 2.88
N GLN A 14 11.78 -1.59 2.30
CA GLN A 14 11.67 -1.21 0.89
C GLN A 14 11.77 -2.42 -0.06
N ARG A 15 12.76 -3.29 0.12
CA ARG A 15 12.98 -4.43 -0.78
C ARG A 15 11.93 -5.52 -0.64
N VAL A 16 11.59 -5.92 0.58
CA VAL A 16 10.58 -6.97 0.81
C VAL A 16 9.21 -6.52 0.33
N THR A 17 8.82 -5.28 0.64
CA THR A 17 7.54 -4.73 0.17
C THR A 17 7.51 -4.60 -1.36
N ALA A 18 8.60 -4.14 -1.99
CA ALA A 18 8.68 -4.03 -3.45
C ALA A 18 8.51 -5.37 -4.16
N LEU A 19 9.07 -6.45 -3.64
CA LEU A 19 8.92 -7.79 -4.23
C LEU A 19 7.46 -8.23 -4.24
N TYR A 20 6.77 -8.10 -3.10
CA TYR A 20 5.35 -8.42 -3.00
C TYR A 20 4.52 -7.54 -3.94
N LEU A 21 4.73 -6.22 -3.91
CA LEU A 21 4.00 -5.27 -4.75
C LEU A 21 4.21 -5.54 -6.24
N ALA A 22 5.43 -5.88 -6.66
CA ALA A 22 5.72 -6.22 -8.05
C ALA A 22 4.95 -7.46 -8.49
N VAL A 23 5.00 -8.54 -7.71
CA VAL A 23 4.26 -9.78 -8.01
C VAL A 23 2.76 -9.54 -8.07
N PHE A 24 2.19 -8.86 -7.07
CA PHE A 24 0.76 -8.61 -7.02
C PHE A 24 0.30 -7.64 -8.11
N SER A 25 1.11 -6.63 -8.45
CA SER A 25 0.82 -5.72 -9.57
C SER A 25 0.84 -6.44 -10.92
N ILE A 26 1.77 -7.39 -11.12
CA ILE A 26 1.79 -8.24 -12.32
C ILE A 26 0.52 -9.08 -12.40
N TYR A 27 0.10 -9.69 -11.28
CA TYR A 27 -1.16 -10.42 -11.21
C TYR A 27 -2.36 -9.55 -11.62
N LEU A 28 -2.48 -8.35 -11.06
CA LEU A 28 -3.56 -7.41 -11.39
C LEU A 28 -3.52 -7.01 -12.88
N LEU A 29 -2.33 -6.71 -13.40
CA LEU A 29 -2.14 -6.35 -14.80
C LEU A 29 -2.58 -7.49 -15.73
N VAL A 30 -2.15 -8.72 -15.47
CA VAL A 30 -2.55 -9.89 -16.26
C VAL A 30 -4.06 -10.12 -16.16
N HIS A 31 -4.64 -10.03 -14.98
CA HIS A 31 -6.09 -10.19 -14.79
C HIS A 31 -6.88 -9.18 -15.63
N PHE A 32 -6.53 -7.89 -15.58
CA PHE A 32 -7.23 -6.86 -16.35
C PHE A 32 -7.00 -6.92 -17.85
N LEU A 33 -5.89 -7.51 -18.31
CA LEU A 33 -5.63 -7.70 -19.74
C LEU A 33 -6.35 -8.94 -20.32
N VAL A 34 -6.47 -10.02 -19.53
CA VAL A 34 -6.98 -11.31 -20.02
C VAL A 34 -8.46 -11.52 -19.69
N ALA A 35 -8.90 -11.08 -18.52
CA ALA A 35 -10.26 -11.30 -18.02
C ALA A 35 -10.78 -10.08 -17.25
N PRO A 36 -10.87 -8.89 -17.88
CA PRO A 36 -11.38 -7.70 -17.23
C PRO A 36 -12.84 -7.91 -16.76
N PRO A 37 -13.20 -7.48 -15.54
CA PRO A 37 -14.59 -7.52 -15.10
C PRO A 37 -15.50 -6.71 -16.03
N ALA A 38 -16.58 -7.33 -16.51
CA ALA A 38 -17.47 -6.73 -17.50
C ALA A 38 -18.34 -5.59 -16.94
N ASP A 39 -18.64 -5.63 -15.64
CA ASP A 39 -19.47 -4.66 -14.94
C ASP A 39 -19.13 -4.61 -13.43
N TYR A 40 -19.89 -3.81 -12.69
CA TYR A 40 -19.76 -3.66 -11.24
C TYR A 40 -20.02 -4.98 -10.48
N GLY A 41 -20.97 -5.80 -10.94
CA GLY A 41 -21.29 -7.08 -10.32
C GLY A 41 -20.13 -8.06 -10.46
N ALA A 42 -19.56 -8.18 -11.66
CA ALA A 42 -18.37 -8.98 -11.94
C ALA A 42 -17.16 -8.51 -11.12
N TRP A 43 -16.96 -7.19 -10.98
CA TRP A 43 -15.89 -6.63 -10.17
C TRP A 43 -16.03 -7.02 -8.70
N ARG A 44 -17.23 -6.85 -8.13
CA ARG A 44 -17.52 -7.24 -6.75
C ARG A 44 -17.31 -8.73 -6.52
N ALA A 45 -17.80 -9.56 -7.43
CA ALA A 45 -17.66 -11.01 -7.34
C ALA A 45 -16.19 -11.44 -7.37
N TRP A 46 -15.37 -10.82 -8.22
CA TRP A 46 -13.93 -11.09 -8.27
C TRP A 46 -13.22 -10.67 -6.97
N VAL A 47 -13.49 -9.47 -6.44
CA VAL A 47 -12.91 -9.01 -5.17
C VAL A 47 -13.37 -9.88 -3.99
N ALA A 48 -14.59 -10.41 -4.02
CA ALA A 48 -15.11 -11.30 -2.98
C ALA A 48 -14.43 -12.68 -2.95
N GLN A 49 -13.72 -13.08 -4.02
CA GLN A 49 -12.99 -14.35 -4.01
C GLN A 49 -11.95 -14.36 -2.88
N PRO A 50 -11.89 -15.42 -2.05
CA PRO A 50 -11.08 -15.41 -0.82
C PRO A 50 -9.60 -15.07 -1.03
N LEU A 51 -8.98 -15.61 -2.08
CA LEU A 51 -7.57 -15.34 -2.38
C LEU A 51 -7.31 -13.93 -2.90
N VAL A 52 -8.25 -13.37 -3.67
CA VAL A 52 -8.17 -12.00 -4.19
C VAL A 52 -8.32 -11.01 -3.03
N SER A 53 -9.34 -11.21 -2.19
CA SER A 53 -9.57 -10.40 -1.00
C SER A 53 -8.37 -10.45 -0.05
N LEU A 54 -7.85 -11.64 0.25
CA LEU A 54 -6.64 -11.79 1.09
C LEU A 54 -5.43 -11.08 0.48
N GLY A 55 -5.21 -11.23 -0.83
CA GLY A 55 -4.13 -10.53 -1.54
C GLY A 55 -4.26 -9.01 -1.44
N LEU A 56 -5.47 -8.46 -1.66
CA LEU A 56 -5.72 -7.03 -1.53
C LEU A 56 -5.52 -6.56 -0.07
N LEU A 57 -5.99 -7.31 0.91
CA LEU A 57 -5.83 -6.99 2.34
C LEU A 57 -4.37 -6.96 2.77
N VAL A 58 -3.51 -7.83 2.21
CA VAL A 58 -2.06 -7.80 2.46
C VAL A 58 -1.40 -6.66 1.67
N THR A 59 -1.85 -6.39 0.46
CA THR A 59 -1.33 -5.31 -0.39
C THR A 59 -1.42 -3.94 0.28
N VAL A 60 -2.53 -3.64 0.97
CA VAL A 60 -2.74 -2.34 1.62
C VAL A 60 -1.61 -1.98 2.61
N PRO A 61 -1.37 -2.72 3.71
CA PRO A 61 -0.30 -2.39 4.65
C PRO A 61 1.09 -2.47 4.03
N VAL A 62 1.33 -3.39 3.08
CA VAL A 62 2.62 -3.49 2.36
C VAL A 62 2.90 -2.23 1.54
N LEU A 63 1.91 -1.74 0.80
CA LEU A 63 2.00 -0.51 0.01
C LEU A 63 2.22 0.71 0.91
N LEU A 64 1.49 0.82 2.03
CA LEU A 64 1.65 1.94 2.96
C LEU A 64 3.04 1.94 3.62
N ALA A 65 3.57 0.77 3.98
CA ALA A 65 4.94 0.66 4.50
C ALA A 65 5.99 1.07 3.45
N HIS A 66 5.82 0.64 2.20
CA HIS A 66 6.67 1.02 1.07
C HIS A 66 6.63 2.54 0.82
N ALA A 67 5.43 3.11 0.74
CA ALA A 67 5.21 4.53 0.51
C ALA A 67 5.75 5.39 1.68
N TRP A 68 5.57 4.96 2.93
CA TRP A 68 6.06 5.68 4.10
C TRP A 68 7.58 5.83 4.10
N VAL A 69 8.31 4.74 3.87
CA VAL A 69 9.79 4.82 3.84
C VAL A 69 10.26 5.69 2.69
N GLY A 70 9.69 5.52 1.49
CA GLY A 70 10.09 6.30 0.31
C GLY A 70 9.80 7.80 0.46
N LEU A 71 8.59 8.15 0.87
CA LEU A 71 8.20 9.54 1.06
C LEU A 71 8.99 10.20 2.20
N ARG A 72 9.23 9.48 3.30
CA ARG A 72 10.07 9.98 4.40
C ARG A 72 11.45 10.35 3.88
N ASP A 73 12.08 9.48 3.11
CA ASP A 73 13.45 9.71 2.62
C ASP A 73 13.50 10.91 1.67
N ILE A 74 12.53 11.03 0.74
CA ILE A 74 12.38 12.23 -0.11
C ILE A 74 12.25 13.50 0.75
N LEU A 75 11.38 13.50 1.76
CA LEU A 75 11.17 14.69 2.60
C LEU A 75 12.40 15.03 3.44
N MET A 76 13.14 14.03 3.94
CA MET A 76 14.37 14.23 4.69
C MET A 76 15.49 14.81 3.82
N ASP A 77 15.58 14.39 2.56
CA ASP A 77 16.62 14.79 1.62
C ASP A 77 16.36 16.17 1.02
N TYR A 78 15.13 16.47 0.65
CA TYR A 78 14.80 17.67 -0.13
C TYR A 78 14.16 18.82 0.68
N VAL A 79 13.45 18.54 1.77
CA VAL A 79 12.80 19.60 2.58
C VAL A 79 13.70 20.05 3.73
N LYS A 80 14.31 21.23 3.57
CA LYS A 80 15.28 21.77 4.55
C LYS A 80 14.61 22.44 5.76
N SER A 81 13.46 23.09 5.56
CA SER A 81 12.71 23.72 6.65
C SER A 81 12.13 22.66 7.58
N LEU A 82 12.50 22.71 8.87
CA LEU A 82 12.06 21.73 9.86
C LEU A 82 10.54 21.74 10.04
N GLY A 83 9.93 22.92 10.18
CA GLY A 83 8.49 23.06 10.38
C GLY A 83 7.69 22.50 9.19
N LEU A 84 8.11 22.82 7.97
CA LEU A 84 7.48 22.29 6.76
C LEU A 84 7.62 20.77 6.66
N ARG A 85 8.83 20.23 6.92
CA ARG A 85 9.08 18.80 6.86
C ARG A 85 8.23 18.02 7.87
N VAL A 86 8.12 18.50 9.11
CA VAL A 86 7.27 17.88 10.15
C VAL A 86 5.80 17.96 9.77
N GLY A 87 5.35 19.09 9.21
CA GLY A 87 3.98 19.24 8.70
C GLY A 87 3.66 18.24 7.61
N LEU A 88 4.54 18.10 6.60
CA LEU A 88 4.37 17.17 5.49
C LEU A 88 4.40 15.70 5.92
N LEU A 89 5.33 15.32 6.81
CA LEU A 89 5.39 13.96 7.37
C LEU A 89 4.12 13.62 8.17
N SER A 90 3.62 14.57 8.97
CA SER A 90 2.38 14.40 9.73
C SER A 90 1.18 14.25 8.80
N ALA A 91 1.05 15.13 7.81
CA ALA A 91 -0.01 15.07 6.82
C ALA A 91 0.00 13.74 6.05
N ALA A 92 1.17 13.30 5.60
CA ALA A 92 1.34 12.00 4.93
C ALA A 92 0.90 10.84 5.82
N ALA A 93 1.27 10.84 7.10
CA ALA A 93 0.87 9.80 8.04
C ALA A 93 -0.66 9.71 8.19
N PHE A 94 -1.34 10.86 8.33
CA PHE A 94 -2.81 10.90 8.41
C PHE A 94 -3.48 10.45 7.12
N VAL A 95 -2.98 10.89 5.96
CA VAL A 95 -3.50 10.46 4.65
C VAL A 95 -3.35 8.96 4.47
N PHE A 96 -2.19 8.40 4.80
CA PHE A 96 -1.93 6.96 4.68
C PHE A 96 -2.78 6.14 5.64
N LEU A 97 -2.99 6.62 6.87
CA LEU A 97 -3.89 5.96 7.82
C LEU A 97 -5.34 5.97 7.32
N ALA A 98 -5.83 7.14 6.87
CA ALA A 98 -7.18 7.28 6.34
C ALA A 98 -7.40 6.40 5.10
N ALA A 99 -6.47 6.43 4.14
CA ALA A 99 -6.52 5.61 2.94
C ALA A 99 -6.47 4.10 3.26
N GLY A 100 -5.60 3.70 4.20
CA GLY A 100 -5.50 2.32 4.66
C GLY A 100 -6.78 1.81 5.29
N LEU A 101 -7.33 2.55 6.25
CA LEU A 101 -8.59 2.19 6.91
C LEU A 101 -9.76 2.12 5.92
N TRP A 102 -9.84 3.07 4.99
CA TRP A 102 -10.88 3.10 3.98
C TRP A 102 -10.77 1.91 3.01
N ALA A 103 -9.56 1.58 2.54
CA ALA A 103 -9.32 0.44 1.66
C ALA A 103 -9.64 -0.90 2.35
N LEU A 104 -9.12 -1.10 3.58
CA LEU A 104 -9.41 -2.30 4.37
C LEU A 104 -10.91 -2.48 4.60
N ARG A 105 -11.61 -1.41 5.01
CA ARG A 105 -13.07 -1.44 5.18
C ARG A 105 -13.77 -1.85 3.89
N SER A 106 -13.38 -1.29 2.75
CA SER A 106 -14.01 -1.56 1.46
C SER A 106 -13.84 -3.02 1.03
N ILE A 107 -12.64 -3.58 1.18
CA ILE A 107 -12.35 -4.98 0.83
C ILE A 107 -13.10 -5.96 1.76
N ILE A 108 -13.08 -5.69 3.08
CA ILE A 108 -13.77 -6.53 4.07
C ILE A 108 -15.27 -6.54 3.80
N LEU A 109 -15.89 -5.38 3.51
CA LEU A 109 -17.32 -5.32 3.23
C LEU A 109 -17.71 -6.12 1.98
N VAL A 110 -16.87 -6.13 0.95
CA VAL A 110 -17.11 -6.97 -0.22
C VAL A 110 -16.98 -8.45 0.12
N GLY A 111 -15.98 -8.84 0.91
CA GLY A 111 -15.78 -10.24 1.32
C GLY A 111 -16.83 -10.79 2.29
N LEU A 112 -17.48 -9.95 3.09
CA LEU A 112 -18.54 -10.36 4.03
C LEU A 112 -19.94 -10.39 3.38
N GLN A 113 -20.11 -9.74 2.23
CA GLN A 113 -21.39 -9.63 1.51
C GLN A 113 -21.43 -10.51 0.24
N GLY A 114 -20.34 -11.21 -0.06
CA GLY A 114 -20.20 -12.10 -1.22
C GLY A 114 -20.51 -13.55 -0.90
#